data_AF-A0A8B2NT78-F1
#
_entry.id   AF-A0A8B2NT78-F1
#
_cell.length_a   1.000
_cell.length_b   1.000
_cell.length_c   1.000
_cell.angle_alpha   90.00
_cell.angle_beta   90.00
_cell.angle_gamma   90.00
#
_symmetry.space_group_name_H-M   'P 1'
#
loop_
_entity.id
_entity.type
_entity.pdbx_description
1 polymer ?
#
loop_
_entity_poly.entity_id
_entity_poly.type
_entity_poly.pdbx_seq_one_letter_code
_entity_poly.pdbx_strand_id
1 'polypeptide(L)'
;MTKTLTGAALMALMTLLATTAVQAQTSSDTTVPTVASDGTPTNPADESTVTTTIPTVDDPGTPPAEGPKLTLEGRIGPGDECPVIHTKEGKVYALEGNIDATDDGAYVRLTGTIDPSANFCLESKEVILVETLEHIKK
;
A
#
# COMPACT_ATOMS: atom_id res chain seq x y z
N MET A 1 25.81 -62.44 -4.86
CA MET A 1 26.74 -61.98 -3.80
C MET A 1 26.52 -60.48 -3.65
N THR A 2 26.13 -59.85 -2.55
CA THR A 2 25.62 -60.20 -1.23
C THR A 2 25.11 -58.86 -0.68
N LYS A 3 23.93 -58.86 -0.06
CA LYS A 3 23.26 -57.70 0.55
C LYS A 3 24.12 -57.03 1.63
N THR A 4 23.96 -55.72 1.79
CA THR A 4 24.05 -55.06 3.11
C THR A 4 22.82 -54.18 3.31
N LEU A 5 21.85 -54.68 4.07
CA LEU A 5 20.91 -53.86 4.84
C LEU A 5 21.61 -53.55 6.17
N THR A 6 21.58 -52.32 6.67
CA THR A 6 21.32 -51.99 8.10
C THR A 6 21.18 -50.46 8.22
N GLY A 7 20.12 -49.99 8.87
CA GLY A 7 20.00 -48.58 9.23
C GLY A 7 18.60 -48.13 9.60
N ALA A 8 17.87 -48.95 10.35
CA ALA A 8 16.64 -48.53 10.99
C ALA A 8 16.96 -47.58 12.15
N ALA A 9 16.42 -46.37 12.12
CA ALA A 9 16.19 -45.56 13.31
C ALA A 9 14.71 -45.19 13.31
N LEU A 10 13.92 -46.10 13.89
CA LEU A 10 12.52 -45.96 14.21
C LEU A 10 12.41 -45.43 15.65
N MET A 11 11.42 -44.56 15.87
CA MET A 11 10.79 -44.22 17.16
C MET A 11 11.37 -43.11 18.05
N ALA A 12 10.38 -42.45 18.70
CA ALA A 12 10.39 -41.37 19.70
C ALA A 12 10.43 -39.97 19.09
N LEU A 13 9.51 -39.02 19.36
CA LEU A 13 8.47 -38.90 20.38
C LEU A 13 7.54 -37.78 19.85
N MET A 14 6.31 -38.07 19.43
CA MET A 14 5.08 -37.76 20.17
C MET A 14 5.07 -36.37 20.87
N THR A 15 4.17 -35.51 20.37
CA THR A 15 3.49 -34.38 21.05
C THR A 15 4.30 -33.13 21.43
N LEU A 16 4.03 -32.03 20.71
CA LEU A 16 3.42 -30.83 21.31
C LEU A 16 2.82 -29.93 20.20
N LEU A 17 1.51 -30.04 19.96
CA LEU A 17 0.76 -28.96 19.33
C LEU A 17 0.57 -27.88 20.41
N ALA A 18 1.44 -26.88 20.42
CA ALA A 18 1.19 -25.66 21.19
C ALA A 18 0.28 -24.75 20.35
N THR A 19 -1.03 -24.91 20.53
CA THR A 19 -2.04 -23.98 20.04
C THR A 19 -1.90 -22.68 20.83
N THR A 20 -1.04 -21.76 20.39
CA THR A 20 -1.04 -20.40 20.93
C THR A 20 -2.31 -19.71 20.44
N ALA A 21 -3.24 -19.57 21.37
CA ALA A 21 -4.47 -18.81 21.22
C ALA A 21 -4.15 -17.36 20.81
N VAL A 22 -4.94 -16.90 19.83
CA VAL A 22 -5.09 -15.51 19.39
C VAL A 22 -5.20 -14.57 20.59
N GLN A 23 -4.35 -13.54 20.62
CA GLN A 23 -4.62 -12.31 21.36
C GLN A 23 -4.79 -11.19 20.34
N ALA A 24 -6.05 -10.93 19.97
CA ALA A 24 -6.45 -9.72 19.29
C ALA A 24 -6.32 -8.55 20.29
N GLN A 25 -5.28 -7.73 20.15
CA GLN A 25 -5.17 -6.45 20.85
C GLN A 25 -5.79 -5.36 19.96
N THR A 26 -7.10 -5.19 20.09
CA THR A 26 -7.80 -4.00 19.60
C THR A 26 -7.76 -2.94 20.69
N SER A 27 -6.76 -2.06 20.64
CA SER A 27 -6.72 -0.86 21.46
C SER A 27 -7.44 0.27 20.72
N SER A 28 -8.75 0.40 20.97
CA SER A 28 -9.56 1.52 20.50
C SER A 28 -9.93 2.38 21.70
N ASP A 29 -8.97 3.14 22.22
CA ASP A 29 -9.24 4.19 23.21
C ASP A 29 -9.53 5.49 22.47
N THR A 30 -10.76 5.60 21.97
CA THR A 30 -11.33 6.86 21.51
C THR A 30 -12.50 7.17 22.42
N THR A 31 -12.22 7.98 23.43
CA THR A 31 -13.22 8.56 24.32
C THR A 31 -14.16 9.41 23.47
N VAL A 32 -15.42 8.99 23.34
CA VAL A 32 -16.49 9.78 22.72
C VAL A 32 -17.03 10.75 23.77
N PRO A 33 -16.90 12.08 23.63
CA PRO A 33 -17.66 12.98 24.47
C PRO A 33 -19.13 12.91 24.07
N THR A 34 -19.96 12.43 24.99
CA THR A 34 -21.43 12.52 24.93
C THR A 34 -21.84 13.99 24.85
N VAL A 35 -22.27 14.44 23.67
CA VAL A 35 -22.98 15.71 23.52
C VAL A 35 -24.44 15.51 23.90
N ALA A 36 -24.80 15.97 25.10
CA ALA A 36 -26.19 16.16 25.48
C ALA A 36 -26.83 17.19 24.54
N SER A 37 -27.99 16.83 23.98
CA SER A 37 -28.82 17.73 23.18
C SER A 37 -30.08 18.04 23.96
N ASP A 38 -30.12 19.22 24.54
CA ASP A 38 -31.30 19.83 25.12
C ASP A 38 -31.30 21.31 24.71
N GLY A 39 -32.09 21.60 23.67
CA GLY A 39 -32.24 22.94 23.13
C GLY A 39 -33.24 23.78 23.93
N THR A 40 -32.99 25.09 23.99
CA THR A 40 -33.90 26.22 23.65
C THR A 40 -33.37 27.53 24.29
N PRO A 41 -33.52 28.71 23.65
CA PRO A 41 -32.57 29.82 23.76
C PRO A 41 -33.06 31.00 24.63
N THR A 42 -32.10 31.79 25.14
CA THR A 42 -32.34 33.18 25.59
C THR A 42 -31.08 34.02 25.35
N ASN A 43 -31.15 34.93 24.37
CA ASN A 43 -30.29 36.12 24.19
C ASN A 43 -31.00 37.30 24.93
N PRO A 44 -30.38 38.46 25.31
CA PRO A 44 -29.13 39.03 24.82
C PRO A 44 -28.23 39.77 25.84
N ALA A 45 -27.02 40.11 25.40
CA ALA A 45 -25.98 40.91 26.06
C ALA A 45 -25.00 40.14 26.95
N ASP A 46 -24.06 39.44 26.32
CA ASP A 46 -22.66 39.68 26.65
C ASP A 46 -21.81 39.57 25.38
N GLU A 47 -21.01 40.60 25.21
CA GLU A 47 -20.18 40.92 24.08
C GLU A 47 -18.96 39.99 24.07
N SER A 48 -19.01 38.96 23.23
CA SER A 48 -17.79 38.47 22.60
C SER A 48 -18.15 37.91 21.24
N THR A 49 -18.08 38.81 20.26
CA THR A 49 -18.03 38.47 18.84
C THR A 49 -16.76 37.67 18.61
N VAL A 50 -16.75 36.39 18.98
CA VAL A 50 -15.81 35.44 18.42
C VAL A 50 -16.32 35.18 17.01
N THR A 51 -15.89 36.04 16.09
CA THR A 51 -15.80 35.69 14.69
C THR A 51 -14.87 34.49 14.64
N THR A 52 -15.44 33.28 14.74
CA THR A 52 -14.75 32.07 14.33
C THR A 52 -14.64 32.16 12.82
N THR A 53 -13.64 32.91 12.37
CA THR A 53 -13.07 32.70 11.06
C THR A 53 -12.46 31.32 11.15
N ILE A 54 -13.19 30.30 10.72
CA ILE A 54 -12.58 29.04 10.31
C ILE A 54 -11.57 29.47 9.25
N PRO A 55 -10.25 29.34 9.46
CA PRO A 55 -9.35 29.55 8.37
C PRO A 55 -9.66 28.43 7.37
N THR A 56 -10.33 28.76 6.27
CA THR A 56 -10.15 28.00 5.04
C THR A 56 -8.72 28.27 4.61
N VAL A 57 -7.78 27.56 5.24
CA VAL A 57 -6.44 27.41 4.69
C VAL A 57 -6.57 26.44 3.53
N ASP A 58 -7.09 26.97 2.42
CA ASP A 58 -6.53 26.62 1.12
C ASP A 58 -5.11 27.18 1.14
N ASP A 59 -4.20 26.50 1.84
CA ASP A 59 -2.80 26.59 1.49
C ASP A 59 -2.75 26.02 0.07
N PRO A 60 -2.34 26.77 -0.98
CA PRO A 60 -1.87 26.14 -2.19
C PRO A 60 -0.53 25.50 -1.82
N GLY A 61 -0.61 24.44 -1.01
CA GLY A 61 0.51 23.68 -0.52
C GLY A 61 1.35 23.39 -1.72
N THR A 62 2.65 23.67 -1.56
CA THR A 62 3.63 23.33 -2.60
C THR A 62 3.27 21.94 -3.11
N PRO A 63 2.97 21.77 -4.40
CA PRO A 63 2.56 20.48 -4.92
C PRO A 63 3.60 19.46 -4.44
N PRO A 64 3.18 18.24 -4.05
CA PRO A 64 4.13 17.19 -3.69
C PRO A 64 5.24 17.19 -4.74
N ALA A 65 6.49 17.26 -4.30
CA ALA A 65 7.61 17.34 -5.22
C ALA A 65 7.49 16.15 -6.18
N GLU A 66 7.25 16.45 -7.45
CA GLU A 66 7.14 15.42 -8.48
C GLU A 66 8.45 14.64 -8.48
N GLY A 67 8.36 13.31 -8.37
CA GLY A 67 9.56 12.48 -8.39
C GLY A 67 10.25 12.52 -9.75
N PRO A 68 11.39 11.83 -9.89
CA PRO A 68 12.06 11.73 -11.17
C PRO A 68 11.19 11.03 -12.22
N LYS A 69 11.12 11.63 -13.40
CA LYS A 69 10.51 11.02 -14.59
C LYS A 69 11.46 9.99 -15.21
N LEU A 70 10.90 8.87 -15.66
CA LEU A 70 11.68 7.81 -16.30
C LEU A 70 10.90 7.13 -17.42
N THR A 71 11.64 6.52 -18.34
CA THR A 71 11.12 5.60 -19.36
C THR A 71 11.82 4.27 -19.20
N LEU A 72 11.07 3.19 -19.11
CA LEU A 72 11.61 1.83 -18.99
C LEU A 72 10.87 0.84 -19.88
N GLU A 73 11.54 -0.28 -20.15
CA GLU A 73 10.97 -1.41 -20.87
C GLU A 73 11.03 -2.66 -20.01
N GLY A 74 9.99 -3.48 -20.07
CA GLY A 74 9.90 -4.66 -19.24
C GLY A 74 8.63 -5.45 -19.48
N ARG A 75 8.48 -6.53 -18.71
CA ARG A 75 7.26 -7.34 -18.69
C ARG A 75 6.45 -6.99 -17.46
N ILE A 76 5.19 -6.62 -17.66
CA ILE A 76 4.22 -6.45 -16.58
C ILE A 76 3.84 -7.83 -16.06
N GLY A 77 3.71 -7.94 -14.75
CA GLY A 77 3.25 -9.14 -14.06
C GLY A 77 2.40 -8.79 -12.84
N PRO A 78 1.84 -9.81 -12.19
CA PRO A 78 1.13 -9.63 -10.94
C PRO A 78 2.11 -9.25 -9.82
N GLY A 79 1.69 -8.34 -8.96
CA GLY A 79 2.29 -8.14 -7.63
C GLY A 79 1.28 -8.44 -6.53
N ASP A 80 1.76 -8.44 -5.29
CA ASP A 80 0.96 -8.73 -4.09
C ASP A 80 -0.06 -7.62 -3.81
N GLU A 81 0.31 -6.35 -4.02
CA GLU A 81 -0.59 -5.20 -3.84
C GLU A 81 -0.87 -4.47 -5.16
N CYS A 82 0.14 -4.34 -6.01
CA CYS A 82 0.07 -3.56 -7.24
C CYS A 82 0.69 -4.35 -8.39
N PRO A 83 0.26 -4.15 -9.65
CA PRO A 83 0.99 -4.70 -10.79
C PRO A 83 2.46 -4.26 -10.75
N VAL A 84 3.36 -5.13 -11.19
CA VAL A 84 4.80 -4.84 -11.21
C VAL A 84 5.36 -4.93 -12.62
N ILE A 85 6.41 -4.16 -12.91
CA ILE A 85 7.20 -4.33 -14.13
C ILE A 85 8.59 -4.88 -13.81
N HIS A 86 8.95 -5.94 -14.52
CA HIS A 86 10.29 -6.52 -14.50
C HIS A 86 11.08 -5.98 -15.69
N THR A 87 12.09 -5.14 -15.44
CA THR A 87 12.94 -4.59 -16.50
C THR A 87 13.94 -5.63 -16.99
N LYS A 88 14.52 -5.43 -18.19
CA LYS A 88 15.56 -6.36 -18.70
C LYS A 88 16.81 -6.39 -17.83
N GLU A 89 17.07 -5.32 -17.08
CA GLU A 89 18.19 -5.19 -16.15
C GLU A 89 17.93 -5.92 -14.82
N GLY A 90 16.76 -6.54 -14.65
CA GLY A 90 16.37 -7.25 -13.44
C GLY A 90 15.88 -6.36 -12.31
N LYS A 91 15.52 -5.10 -12.60
CA LYS A 91 14.84 -4.23 -11.63
C LYS A 91 13.34 -4.51 -11.62
N VAL A 92 12.72 -4.31 -10.46
CA VAL A 92 11.28 -4.45 -10.26
C VAL A 92 10.73 -3.16 -9.69
N TYR A 93 9.64 -2.67 -10.27
CA TYR A 93 8.93 -1.48 -9.84
C TYR A 93 7.44 -1.80 -9.72
N ALA A 94 6.78 -1.27 -8.69
CA ALA A 94 5.33 -1.29 -8.63
C ALA A 94 4.77 -0.21 -9.56
N LEU A 95 3.58 -0.48 -10.07
CA LEU A 95 2.88 0.38 -11.02
C LEU A 95 1.55 0.82 -10.44
N GLU A 96 1.23 2.09 -10.65
CA GLU A 96 -0.10 2.64 -10.40
C GLU A 96 -0.54 3.52 -11.59
N GLY A 97 -1.81 3.91 -11.57
CA GLY A 97 -2.38 4.77 -12.61
C GLY A 97 -2.87 3.97 -13.81
N ASN A 98 -2.44 4.36 -15.02
CA ASN A 98 -2.98 3.87 -16.28
C ASN A 98 -2.44 2.48 -16.66
N ILE A 99 -2.81 1.46 -15.88
CA ILE A 99 -2.55 0.04 -16.11
C ILE A 99 -3.89 -0.71 -16.14
N ASP A 100 -4.13 -1.45 -17.21
CA ASP A 100 -5.33 -2.27 -17.37
C ASP A 100 -5.03 -3.74 -17.04
N ALA A 101 -6.06 -4.50 -16.66
CA ALA A 101 -5.93 -5.94 -16.40
C ALA A 101 -5.44 -6.74 -17.62
N THR A 102 -5.61 -6.20 -18.84
CA THR A 102 -5.10 -6.81 -20.08
C THR A 102 -3.60 -6.62 -20.29
N ASP A 103 -2.95 -5.77 -19.49
CA ASP A 103 -1.52 -5.54 -19.55
C ASP A 103 -0.73 -6.61 -18.80
N ASP A 104 -1.39 -7.45 -18.01
CA ASP A 104 -0.72 -8.55 -17.32
C ASP A 104 -0.04 -9.51 -18.31
N GLY A 105 1.23 -9.78 -18.05
CA GLY A 105 2.10 -10.56 -18.93
C GLY A 105 2.55 -9.80 -20.19
N ALA A 106 2.09 -8.59 -20.48
CA ALA A 106 2.50 -7.83 -21.66
C ALA A 106 3.96 -7.34 -21.53
N TYR A 107 4.67 -7.30 -22.67
CA TYR A 107 5.96 -6.61 -22.75
C TYR A 107 5.70 -5.19 -23.26
N VAL A 108 6.12 -4.19 -22.50
CA VAL A 108 5.77 -2.79 -22.75
C VAL A 108 6.98 -1.87 -22.66
N ARG A 109 6.84 -0.71 -23.27
CA ARG A 109 7.58 0.51 -22.91
C ARG A 109 6.64 1.44 -22.19
N LEU A 110 7.02 1.90 -21.01
CA LEU A 110 6.25 2.88 -20.25
C LEU A 110 7.09 4.11 -19.92
N THR A 111 6.40 5.22 -19.79
CA THR A 111 6.94 6.46 -19.20
C THR A 111 6.05 6.84 -18.04
N GLY A 112 6.69 7.25 -16.95
CA GLY A 112 6.00 7.66 -15.75
C GLY A 112 6.93 8.39 -14.80
N THR A 113 6.40 8.69 -13.64
CA THR A 113 7.10 9.43 -12.59
C THR A 113 7.17 8.57 -11.34
N ILE A 114 8.32 8.55 -10.66
CA ILE A 114 8.42 7.88 -9.37
C ILE A 114 7.52 8.62 -8.37
N ASP A 115 6.58 7.91 -7.76
CA ASP A 115 5.71 8.46 -6.72
C ASP A 115 6.24 8.07 -5.33
N PRO A 116 6.90 8.99 -4.59
CA PRO A 116 7.36 8.71 -3.23
C PRO A 116 6.22 8.68 -2.20
N SER A 117 5.02 9.14 -2.57
CA SER A 117 3.84 9.19 -1.72
C SER A 117 2.97 7.94 -1.80
N ALA A 118 3.22 7.07 -2.78
CA ALA A 118 2.54 5.79 -2.95
C ALA A 118 2.90 4.82 -1.81
N ASN A 119 2.03 4.80 -0.79
CA ASN A 119 2.22 4.06 0.46
C ASN A 119 1.43 2.74 0.52
N PHE A 120 0.78 2.35 -0.58
CA PHE A 120 -0.07 1.16 -0.64
C PHE A 120 0.59 -0.01 -1.40
N CYS A 121 1.56 0.24 -2.28
CA CYS A 121 2.35 -0.80 -2.95
C CYS A 121 3.61 -1.13 -2.13
N LEU A 122 3.48 -1.96 -1.09
CA LEU A 122 4.58 -2.17 -0.13
C LEU A 122 5.60 -3.23 -0.56
N GLU A 123 5.28 -4.06 -1.55
CA GLU A 123 6.18 -5.07 -2.12
C GLU A 123 7.39 -4.45 -2.84
N SER A 124 7.25 -3.23 -3.36
CA SER A 124 8.28 -2.54 -4.15
C SER A 124 8.80 -1.32 -3.43
N LYS A 125 10.10 -1.06 -3.58
CA LYS A 125 10.76 0.13 -3.00
C LYS A 125 10.43 1.43 -3.73
N GLU A 126 10.04 1.30 -4.99
CA GLU A 126 9.79 2.41 -5.90
C GLU A 126 8.48 2.11 -6.64
N VAL A 127 7.57 3.08 -6.63
CA VAL A 127 6.29 3.03 -7.35
C VAL A 127 6.35 4.02 -8.50
N ILE A 128 5.86 3.62 -9.66
CA ILE A 128 5.77 4.48 -10.84
C ILE A 128 4.30 4.79 -11.10
N LEU A 129 3.97 6.08 -11.09
CA LEU A 129 2.73 6.59 -11.64
C LEU A 129 2.85 6.59 -13.17
N VAL A 130 2.11 5.70 -13.81
CA VAL A 130 2.20 5.45 -15.25
C VAL A 130 1.44 6.53 -16.02
N GLU A 131 2.17 7.26 -16.87
CA GLU A 131 1.61 8.30 -17.73
C GLU A 131 1.31 7.78 -19.13
N THR A 132 2.24 7.01 -19.69
CA THR A 132 2.10 6.41 -21.03
C THR A 132 2.57 4.97 -20.99
N LEU A 133 1.83 4.10 -21.67
CA LEU A 133 2.16 2.69 -21.82
C LEU A 133 1.97 2.29 -23.28
N GLU A 134 2.98 1.63 -23.84
CA GLU A 134 2.99 1.15 -25.22
C GLU A 134 3.34 -0.34 -25.25
N HIS A 135 2.45 -1.16 -25.84
CA HIS A 135 2.71 -2.59 -26.04
C HIS A 135 3.75 -2.79 -27.14
N ILE A 136 4.82 -3.50 -26.82
CA ILE A 136 5.85 -3.88 -27.78
C ILE A 136 5.66 -5.36 -28.11
N LYS A 137 5.44 -5.63 -29.39
CA LYS A 137 5.46 -7.01 -29.90
C LYS A 137 6.92 -7.50 -29.93
N LYS A 138 7.20 -8.55 -29.15
CA LYS A 138 8.46 -9.30 -29.22
C LYS A 138 8.23 -10.68 -29.79
#